data_AF-A0A3D4BKX3-F1
#
_entry.id   AF-A0A3D4BKX3-F1
#
_cell.length_a   1.000
_cell.length_b   1.000
_cell.length_c   1.000
_cell.angle_alpha   90.00
_cell.angle_beta   90.00
_cell.angle_gamma   90.00
#
_symmetry.space_group_name_H-M   'P 1'
#
loop_
_entity.id
_entity.type
_entity.pdbx_description
1 polymer ?
#
loop_
_entity_poly.entity_id
_entity_poly.type
_entity_poly.pdbx_seq_one_letter_code
_entity_poly.pdbx_strand_id
1 'polypeptide(L)'
;KYTAGLKVAQNLINGIIDESLKLGKSPFIGQKEELLKDRIQEYRYLVFKNYKIIYWIDGVNNKILVSHVFDTRQNPIKINLL
;
A
#
# COMPACT_ATOMS: atom_id res chain seq x y z
N LYS A 1 -2.44 27.99 4.24
CA LYS A 1 -3.19 26.72 4.38
C LYS A 1 -3.39 26.16 2.98
N TYR A 2 -2.71 25.06 2.62
CA TYR A 2 -2.97 24.39 1.34
C TYR A 2 -4.28 23.60 1.48
N THR A 3 -5.39 24.18 1.07
CA THR A 3 -6.67 23.47 0.96
C THR A 3 -6.63 22.63 -0.31
N ALA A 4 -6.17 21.38 -0.21
CA ALA A 4 -6.44 20.41 -1.25
C ALA A 4 -7.97 20.26 -1.35
N GLY A 5 -8.53 20.52 -2.53
CA GLY A 5 -9.98 20.43 -2.74
C GLY A 5 -10.46 18.98 -2.75
N LEU A 6 -11.76 18.77 -2.51
CA LEU A 6 -12.40 17.45 -2.54
C LEU A 6 -12.08 16.66 -3.81
N LYS A 7 -12.04 17.33 -4.97
CA LYS A 7 -11.66 16.73 -6.26
C LYS A 7 -10.25 16.13 -6.24
N VAL A 8 -9.30 16.79 -5.60
CA VAL A 8 -7.92 16.28 -5.49
C VAL A 8 -7.88 15.03 -4.61
N ALA A 9 -8.62 15.04 -3.50
CA ALA A 9 -8.73 13.88 -2.61
C ALA A 9 -9.39 12.67 -3.32
N GLN A 10 -10.48 12.90 -4.06
CA GLN A 10 -11.16 11.86 -4.83
C GLN A 10 -10.24 11.26 -5.91
N ASN A 11 -9.52 12.09 -6.66
CA ASN A 11 -8.57 11.62 -7.66
C ASN A 11 -7.43 10.79 -7.05
N LEU A 12 -6.98 11.16 -5.84
CA LEU A 12 -5.98 10.40 -5.11
C LEU A 12 -6.51 9.03 -4.68
N ILE A 13 -7.71 8.99 -4.08
CA ILE A 13 -8.35 7.73 -3.64
C ILE A 13 -8.59 6.81 -4.84
N ASN A 14 -9.14 7.32 -5.94
CA ASN A 14 -9.39 6.53 -7.14
C ASN A 14 -8.08 5.94 -7.70
N GLY A 15 -7.01 6.74 -7.74
CA GLY A 15 -5.71 6.23 -8.19
C GLY A 15 -5.10 5.15 -7.29
N ILE A 16 -5.29 5.23 -5.96
CA ILE A 16 -4.90 4.17 -5.02
C ILE A 16 -5.70 2.89 -5.30
N ILE A 17 -7.02 3.01 -5.51
CA ILE A 17 -7.90 1.88 -5.82
C ILE A 17 -7.48 1.25 -7.16
N ASP A 18 -7.30 2.05 -8.21
CA ASP A 18 -6.91 1.60 -9.54
C ASP A 18 -5.57 0.86 -9.52
N GLU A 19 -4.60 1.36 -8.74
CA GLU A 19 -3.32 0.68 -8.54
C GLU A 19 -3.51 -0.69 -7.86
N SER A 20 -4.37 -0.77 -6.84
CA SER A 20 -4.67 -2.03 -6.14
C SER A 20 -5.40 -3.04 -7.02
N LEU A 21 -6.24 -2.60 -7.96
CA LEU A 21 -6.97 -3.49 -8.87
C LEU A 21 -6.03 -4.26 -9.82
N LYS A 22 -4.83 -3.75 -10.10
CA LYS A 22 -3.80 -4.47 -10.89
C LYS A 22 -3.42 -5.81 -10.25
N LEU A 23 -3.53 -5.91 -8.92
CA LEU A 23 -3.23 -7.14 -8.16
C LEU A 23 -4.13 -8.31 -8.59
N GLY A 24 -5.36 -8.04 -9.04
CA GLY A 24 -6.27 -9.10 -9.49
C GLY A 24 -5.78 -9.88 -10.72
N LYS A 25 -4.97 -9.26 -11.58
CA LYS A 25 -4.36 -9.92 -12.75
C LYS A 25 -2.97 -10.44 -12.47
N SER A 26 -2.20 -9.68 -11.67
CA SER A 26 -0.80 -9.99 -11.44
C SER A 26 -0.48 -9.81 -9.94
N PRO A 27 -0.84 -10.78 -9.09
CA PRO A 27 -0.71 -10.64 -7.63
C PRO A 27 0.73 -10.42 -7.14
N PHE A 28 1.72 -10.88 -7.90
CA PHE A 28 3.14 -10.86 -7.52
C PHE A 28 3.91 -9.64 -8.05
N ILE A 29 3.25 -8.65 -8.65
CA ILE A 29 3.91 -7.44 -9.19
C ILE A 29 4.55 -6.55 -8.12
N GLY A 30 4.07 -6.64 -6.88
CA GLY A 30 4.62 -5.90 -5.77
C GLY A 30 5.94 -6.51 -5.29
N GLN A 31 6.88 -5.64 -4.94
CA GLN A 31 8.14 -6.02 -4.30
C GLN A 31 7.86 -6.54 -2.89
N LYS A 32 8.67 -7.49 -2.42
CA LYS A 32 8.63 -7.96 -1.02
C LYS A 32 8.91 -6.81 -0.05
N GLU A 33 8.17 -6.77 1.06
CA GLU A 33 8.39 -5.81 2.14
C GLU A 33 9.44 -6.33 3.11
N GLU A 34 10.69 -5.95 2.89
CA GLU A 34 11.84 -6.43 3.68
C GLU A 34 11.72 -6.12 5.18
N LEU A 35 11.04 -5.03 5.55
CA LEU A 35 10.79 -4.70 6.96
C LEU A 35 9.80 -5.64 7.64
N LEU A 36 9.08 -6.46 6.87
CA LEU A 36 8.09 -7.43 7.36
C LEU A 36 8.47 -8.88 7.01
N LYS A 37 9.71 -9.13 6.59
CA LYS A 37 10.18 -10.46 6.15
C LYS A 37 10.07 -11.56 7.21
N ASP A 38 10.05 -11.19 8.49
CA ASP A 38 9.97 -12.14 9.61
C ASP A 38 8.53 -12.58 9.92
N ARG A 39 7.53 -12.02 9.22
CA ARG A 39 6.14 -12.45 9.32
C ARG A 39 5.92 -13.75 8.55
N ILE A 40 4.96 -14.55 9.02
CA ILE A 40 4.56 -15.80 8.35
C ILE A 40 4.02 -15.49 6.94
N GLN A 41 3.30 -14.38 6.79
CA GLN A 41 2.81 -13.91 5.51
C GLN A 41 3.94 -13.23 4.73
N GLU A 42 4.10 -13.58 3.46
CA GLU A 42 5.02 -12.90 2.55
C GLU A 42 4.41 -11.56 2.11
N TYR A 43 4.67 -10.52 2.90
CA TYR A 43 4.21 -9.17 2.60
C TYR A 43 4.91 -8.58 1.39
N ARG A 44 4.12 -7.86 0.59
CA ARG A 44 4.52 -7.15 -0.61
C ARG A 44 3.93 -5.75 -0.60
N TYR A 45 4.44 -4.88 -1.46
CA TYR A 45 3.86 -3.55 -1.63
C TYR A 45 3.79 -3.07 -3.07
N LEU A 46 2.80 -2.20 -3.32
CA LEU A 46 2.74 -1.29 -4.46
C LEU A 46 2.95 0.15 -3.98
N VAL A 47 3.42 1.00 -4.89
CA VAL A 47 3.56 2.44 -4.65
C VAL A 47 2.72 3.20 -5.66
N PHE A 48 1.79 4.02 -5.18
CA PHE A 48 1.07 4.99 -5.99
C PHE A 48 1.35 6.40 -5.47
N LYS A 49 2.07 7.20 -6.25
CA LYS A 49 2.58 8.52 -5.81
C LYS A 49 3.35 8.37 -4.48
N ASN A 50 2.87 9.03 -3.43
CA ASN A 50 3.45 8.99 -2.10
C ASN A 50 2.75 7.99 -1.17
N TYR A 51 1.96 7.05 -1.70
CA TYR A 51 1.26 6.07 -0.89
C TYR A 51 1.81 4.69 -1.14
N LYS A 52 2.07 3.96 -0.06
CA LYS A 52 2.43 2.54 -0.11
C LYS A 52 1.21 1.70 0.25
N ILE A 53 0.91 0.70 -0.58
CA ILE A 53 -0.16 -0.27 -0.39
C ILE A 53 0.50 -1.59 -0.01
N ILE A 54 0.46 -1.97 1.26
CA ILE A 54 1.02 -3.24 1.76
C ILE A 54 -0.06 -4.31 1.69
N TYR A 55 0.29 -5.45 1.10
CA TYR A 55 -0.61 -6.59 0.93
C TYR A 55 0.13 -7.92 1.04
N TRP A 56 -0.62 -9.02 1.13
CA TRP A 56 -0.08 -10.37 0.98
C TRP A 56 -1.11 -11.26 0.26
N ILE A 57 -0.67 -12.41 -0.23
CA ILE A 57 -1.48 -13.33 -1.02
C ILE A 57 -1.89 -14.51 -0.13
N ASP A 58 -3.19 -14.65 0.08
CA ASP A 58 -3.79 -15.83 0.72
C ASP A 58 -4.09 -16.87 -0.34
N GLY A 59 -3.13 -17.76 -0.58
CA GLY A 59 -3.26 -18.83 -1.57
C GLY A 59 -4.32 -19.87 -1.20
N VAL A 60 -4.65 -20.03 0.08
CA VAL A 60 -5.65 -21.01 0.55
C VAL A 60 -7.05 -20.54 0.18
N ASN A 61 -7.34 -19.26 0.41
CA ASN A 61 -8.65 -18.68 0.10
C ASN A 61 -8.73 -18.04 -1.29
N ASN A 62 -7.65 -18.10 -2.08
CA ASN A 62 -7.49 -17.42 -3.37
C ASN A 62 -7.83 -15.92 -3.28
N LYS A 63 -7.27 -15.23 -2.27
CA LYS A 63 -7.52 -13.82 -1.99
C LYS A 63 -6.23 -13.02 -1.89
N ILE A 64 -6.35 -11.73 -2.14
CA ILE A 64 -5.29 -10.75 -1.90
C ILE A 64 -5.76 -9.86 -0.78
N LEU A 65 -4.96 -9.76 0.29
CA LEU A 65 -5.34 -9.05 1.51
C LEU A 65 -4.49 -7.79 1.64
N VAL A 66 -5.11 -6.65 1.37
CA VAL A 66 -4.51 -5.33 1.61
C VAL A 66 -4.54 -5.06 3.11
N SER A 67 -3.36 -4.99 3.72
CA SER A 67 -3.22 -4.82 5.17
C SER A 67 -3.10 -3.35 5.57
N HIS A 68 -2.39 -2.54 4.79
CA HIS A 68 -2.20 -1.12 5.09
C HIS A 68 -2.11 -0.28 3.82
N VAL A 69 -2.59 0.96 3.90
CA VAL A 69 -2.37 2.01 2.91
C VAL A 69 -1.99 3.28 3.65
N PHE A 70 -0.78 3.81 3.40
CA PHE A 70 -0.28 4.98 4.13
C PHE A 70 0.62 5.88 3.29
N ASP A 71 0.69 7.15 3.67
CA ASP A 71 1.54 8.17 3.04
C ASP A 71 3.01 8.00 3.50
N THR A 72 3.92 7.89 2.54
CA THR A 72 5.36 7.64 2.76
C THR A 72 6.18 8.91 2.97
N ARG A 73 5.59 10.10 2.88
CA ARG A 73 6.30 11.37 3.13
C ARG A 73 6.62 11.63 4.59
N GLN A 74 6.06 10.84 5.51
CA GLN A 74 6.45 10.91 6.91
C GLN A 74 7.83 10.27 7.09
N ASN A 75 8.79 11.03 7.61
CA ASN A 75 10.13 10.55 7.89
C ASN A 75 10.07 9.48 9.00
N PRO A 76 10.52 8.23 8.75
CA PRO A 76 10.51 7.15 9.74
C PRO A 76 11.23 7.52 11.05
N ILE A 77 12.26 8.37 10.99
CA ILE A 77 13.01 8.82 12.18
C ILE A 77 12.09 9.61 13.14
N LYS A 78 11.06 10.29 12.64
CA LYS A 78 10.08 11.00 13.48
C LYS A 78 9.05 10.07 14.13
N ILE A 79 8.89 8.85 13.62
CA ILE A 79 7.93 7.86 14.13
C ILE A 79 8.51 7.09 15.33
N ASN A 80 9.84 7.06 15.47
CA ASN A 80 10.55 6.33 16.53
C ASN A 80 10.60 7.06 17.91
N LEU A 81 9.72 8.05 18.12
CA LEU A 81 9.62 8.83 19.36
C LEU A 81 8.30 8.57 20.13
N LEU A 82 7.62 7.47 19.82
CA LEU A 82 6.46 6.95 20.54
C LEU A 82 6.78 5.55 21.06
#